data_AF-A0A1F8AG68-F1
#
_entry.id   AF-A0A1F8AG68-F1
#
_cell.length_a   1.000
_cell.length_b   1.000
_cell.length_c   1.000
_cell.angle_alpha   90.00
_cell.angle_beta   90.00
_cell.angle_gamma   90.00
#
_symmetry.space_group_name_H-M   'P 1'
#
loop_
_entity.id
_entity.type
_entity.pdbx_description
1 polymer ?
#
loop_
_entity_poly.entity_id
_entity_poly.type
_entity_poly.pdbx_seq_one_letter_code
_entity_poly.pdbx_strand_id
1 'polypeptide(L)'
;MSSPMCRTLQTASLVFQTALTSTLKSQRIIAFPDAQGTSSDPCDIGSDPDILQRIVEKEQWPVDLALVKEGWNQKTARSRYNQSNDAITARARDTRLFLRAKLRELVSNGDEDAEIVLVSHGGFLHYLTDDWEDAYRNPGTGWYNCETRAYVFESDFRSNHDKEAWLIEARESRLRRGKGHPMYRKKDQVKLFTAAMERWQGQGLQRPDEVDLELEAE
;
A
#
# COMPACT_ATOMS: atom_id res chain seq x y z
N MET A 1 7.95 -2.51 -6.30
CA MET A 1 7.90 -1.45 -5.27
C MET A 1 7.54 -2.06 -3.93
N SER A 2 7.95 -1.44 -2.83
CA SER A 2 7.63 -1.91 -1.48
C SER A 2 7.51 -0.74 -0.52
N SER A 3 6.72 -0.87 0.55
CA SER A 3 6.88 0.03 1.69
C SER A 3 8.32 -0.11 2.26
N PRO A 4 8.88 0.93 2.90
CA PRO A 4 10.26 0.91 3.40
C PRO A 4 10.45 0.09 4.69
N MET A 5 9.44 -0.68 5.12
CA MET A 5 9.54 -1.50 6.33
C MET A 5 10.36 -2.77 6.06
N CYS A 6 11.19 -3.19 7.00
CA CYS A 6 12.08 -4.34 6.80
C CYS A 6 11.31 -5.61 6.37
N ARG A 7 10.14 -5.88 6.95
CA ARG A 7 9.32 -7.04 6.57
C ARG A 7 8.86 -7.02 5.11
N THR A 8 8.49 -5.85 4.58
CA THR A 8 8.02 -5.72 3.19
C THR A 8 9.19 -5.72 2.22
N LEU A 9 10.32 -5.07 2.60
CA LEU A 9 11.56 -5.12 1.81
C LEU A 9 12.12 -6.53 1.70
N GLN A 10 12.17 -7.27 2.82
CA GLN A 10 12.59 -8.67 2.85
C GLN A 10 11.64 -9.55 2.02
N THR A 11 10.33 -9.37 2.16
CA THR A 11 9.35 -10.10 1.35
C THR A 11 9.56 -9.81 -0.14
N ALA A 12 9.71 -8.54 -0.51
CA ALA A 12 9.94 -8.15 -1.90
C ALA A 12 11.27 -8.70 -2.45
N SER A 13 12.35 -8.66 -1.66
CA SER A 13 13.66 -9.15 -2.10
C SER A 13 13.69 -10.67 -2.29
N LEU A 14 13.02 -11.42 -1.41
CA LEU A 14 12.92 -12.88 -1.50
C LEU A 14 11.98 -13.34 -2.62
N VAL A 15 10.76 -12.81 -2.68
CA VAL A 15 9.74 -13.26 -3.64
C VAL A 15 10.12 -12.91 -5.08
N PHE A 16 10.73 -11.74 -5.29
CA PHE A 16 11.09 -11.27 -6.63
C PHE A 16 12.58 -11.41 -6.93
N GLN A 17 13.30 -12.26 -6.17
CA GLN A 17 14.75 -12.43 -6.32
C GLN A 17 15.14 -12.70 -7.78
N THR A 18 14.44 -13.61 -8.46
CA THR A 18 14.71 -13.96 -9.87
C THR A 18 14.56 -12.76 -10.82
N ALA A 19 13.57 -11.89 -10.58
CA ALA A 19 13.37 -10.69 -11.39
C ALA A 19 14.46 -9.64 -11.09
N LEU A 20 14.81 -9.48 -9.81
CA LEU A 20 15.76 -8.48 -9.32
C LEU A 20 17.23 -8.80 -9.68
N THR A 21 17.58 -10.08 -9.83
CA THR A 21 18.93 -10.52 -10.23
C THR A 21 19.07 -10.76 -11.73
N SER A 22 18.01 -10.52 -12.51
CA SER A 22 18.05 -10.69 -13.96
C SER A 22 19.05 -9.73 -14.60
N THR A 23 19.95 -10.28 -15.42
CA THR A 23 20.91 -9.50 -16.21
C THR A 23 20.28 -8.82 -17.42
N LEU A 24 19.05 -9.21 -17.79
CA LEU A 24 18.32 -8.68 -18.94
C LEU A 24 17.68 -7.32 -18.65
N LYS A 25 17.21 -7.11 -17.41
CA LYS A 25 16.65 -5.85 -16.92
C LYS A 25 17.07 -5.68 -15.46
N SER A 26 18.00 -4.75 -15.20
CA SER A 26 18.37 -4.42 -13.82
C SER A 26 17.21 -3.69 -13.15
N GLN A 27 16.48 -4.38 -12.28
CA GLN A 27 15.37 -3.83 -11.53
C GLN A 27 15.77 -3.62 -10.07
N ARG A 28 15.36 -2.48 -9.51
CA ARG A 28 15.51 -2.19 -8.08
C ARG A 28 14.15 -2.05 -7.42
N ILE A 29 14.06 -2.43 -6.16
CA ILE A 29 12.88 -2.19 -5.33
C ILE A 29 12.88 -0.70 -4.94
N ILE A 30 11.95 0.08 -5.45
CA ILE A 30 11.71 1.44 -4.91
C ILE A 30 11.05 1.31 -3.54
N ALA A 31 11.71 1.82 -2.50
CA ALA A 31 11.14 1.95 -1.16
C ALA A 31 10.24 3.19 -1.12
N PHE A 32 8.93 2.98 -0.94
CA PHE A 32 7.91 4.00 -1.12
C PHE A 32 7.14 4.26 0.19
N PRO A 33 7.45 5.36 0.92
CA PRO A 33 6.92 5.60 2.28
C PRO A 33 5.39 5.63 2.40
N ASP A 34 4.66 6.13 1.41
CA ASP A 34 3.19 6.24 1.49
C ASP A 34 2.50 4.87 1.55
N ALA A 35 3.17 3.80 1.10
CA ALA A 35 2.65 2.44 1.15
C ALA A 35 2.90 1.73 2.51
N GLN A 36 3.26 2.46 3.57
CA GLN A 36 3.46 1.90 4.90
C GLN A 36 2.14 1.58 5.62
N GLY A 37 2.23 0.86 6.74
CA GLY A 37 1.09 0.51 7.59
C GLY A 37 0.31 1.72 8.10
N THR A 38 -0.83 1.47 8.72
CA THR A 38 -1.80 2.51 9.08
C THR A 38 -1.69 2.97 10.53
N SER A 39 -1.20 2.14 11.45
CA SER A 39 -1.22 2.47 12.88
C SER A 39 0.06 3.09 13.40
N SER A 40 0.00 3.73 14.57
CA SER A 40 1.18 4.17 15.32
C SER A 40 1.79 3.07 16.20
N ASP A 41 1.31 1.83 16.11
CA ASP A 41 1.89 0.73 16.86
C ASP A 41 3.35 0.51 16.47
N PRO A 42 4.22 0.07 17.39
CA PRO A 42 5.64 -0.15 17.08
C PRO A 42 5.88 -1.06 15.87
N CYS A 43 4.95 -1.99 15.58
CA CYS A 43 5.04 -2.85 14.42
C CYS A 43 4.75 -2.13 13.10
N ASP A 44 4.13 -0.96 13.10
CA ASP A 44 3.83 -0.11 11.93
C ASP A 44 4.73 1.13 11.83
N ILE A 45 5.72 1.25 12.72
CA ILE A 45 6.76 2.29 12.67
C ILE A 45 8.02 1.75 11.99
N GLY A 46 8.53 2.52 11.03
CA GLY A 46 9.75 2.21 10.29
C GLY A 46 11.03 2.61 11.02
N SER A 47 12.17 2.12 10.53
CA SER A 47 13.49 2.56 10.99
C SER A 47 13.88 3.92 10.42
N ASP A 48 14.71 4.67 11.15
CA ASP A 48 15.29 5.92 10.64
C ASP A 48 16.08 5.66 9.34
N PRO A 49 16.18 6.66 8.44
CA PRO A 49 16.79 6.46 7.12
C PRO A 49 18.21 5.86 7.15
N ASP A 50 19.07 6.29 8.08
CA ASP A 50 20.44 5.82 8.19
C ASP A 50 20.51 4.37 8.72
N ILE A 51 19.65 4.01 9.66
CA ILE A 51 19.49 2.64 10.16
C ILE A 51 18.99 1.73 9.03
N LEU A 52 17.97 2.18 8.29
CA LEU A 52 17.43 1.40 7.18
C LEU A 52 18.46 1.20 6.06
N GLN A 53 19.26 2.23 5.75
CA GLN A 53 20.37 2.13 4.80
C GLN A 53 21.36 1.05 5.22
N ARG A 54 21.80 1.03 6.49
CA ARG A 54 22.73 0.01 7.01
C ARG A 54 22.14 -1.40 6.92
N ILE A 55 20.84 -1.57 7.18
CA ILE A 55 20.15 -2.86 7.05
C ILE A 55 20.16 -3.30 5.59
N VAL A 56 19.73 -2.43 4.66
CA VAL A 56 19.69 -2.73 3.22
C VAL A 56 21.08 -3.13 2.68
N GLU A 57 22.12 -2.42 3.09
CA GLU A 57 23.51 -2.72 2.71
C GLU A 57 23.99 -4.06 3.28
N LYS A 58 23.75 -4.29 4.58
CA LYS A 58 24.14 -5.54 5.26
C LYS A 58 23.47 -6.75 4.62
N GLU A 59 22.18 -6.65 4.33
CA GLU A 59 21.39 -7.73 3.73
C GLU A 59 21.52 -7.80 2.20
N GLN A 60 22.28 -6.88 1.59
CA GLN A 60 22.49 -6.78 0.14
C GLN A 60 21.19 -6.70 -0.68
N TRP A 61 20.16 -6.06 -0.13
CA TRP A 61 18.89 -5.92 -0.83
C TRP A 61 19.01 -4.89 -1.96
N PRO A 62 18.52 -5.16 -3.19
CA PRO A 62 18.58 -4.25 -4.32
C PRO A 62 17.51 -3.15 -4.22
N VAL A 63 17.59 -2.31 -3.18
CA VAL A 63 16.57 -1.31 -2.83
C VAL A 63 17.07 0.09 -3.19
N ASP A 64 16.22 0.89 -3.82
CA ASP A 64 16.40 2.33 -3.95
C ASP A 64 15.67 3.04 -2.79
N LEU A 65 16.45 3.73 -1.95
CA LEU A 65 15.99 4.46 -0.77
C LEU A 65 15.80 5.96 -1.03
N ALA A 66 15.87 6.44 -2.28
CA ALA A 66 15.82 7.85 -2.60
C ALA A 66 14.58 8.60 -2.06
N LEU A 67 13.44 7.92 -1.88
CA LEU A 67 12.20 8.50 -1.34
C LEU A 67 12.09 8.41 0.19
N VAL A 68 12.98 7.67 0.85
CA VAL A 68 12.99 7.52 2.31
C VAL A 68 13.74 8.71 2.90
N LYS A 69 12.99 9.75 3.29
CA LYS A 69 13.53 10.98 3.87
C LYS A 69 13.38 11.00 5.38
N GLU A 70 14.11 11.90 6.03
CA GLU A 70 13.95 12.17 7.46
C GLU A 70 12.48 12.43 7.80
N GLY A 71 11.99 11.83 8.88
CA GLY A 71 10.59 11.93 9.30
C GLY A 71 9.61 10.95 8.61
N TRP A 72 10.03 10.09 7.67
CA TRP A 72 9.12 9.17 6.97
C TRP A 72 8.38 8.18 7.89
N ASN A 73 8.99 7.87 9.03
CA ASN A 73 8.51 6.95 10.06
C ASN A 73 7.78 7.67 11.21
N GLN A 74 7.61 8.98 11.14
CA GLN A 74 6.94 9.76 12.19
C GLN A 74 5.43 9.78 11.94
N LYS A 75 4.64 9.32 12.91
CA LYS A 75 3.17 9.23 12.81
C LYS A 75 2.42 10.18 13.74
N THR A 76 2.97 11.37 13.95
CA THR A 76 2.38 12.41 14.79
C THR A 76 1.17 13.08 14.12
N ALA A 77 0.38 13.86 14.87
CA ALA A 77 -0.80 14.59 14.38
C ALA A 77 -0.57 15.37 13.07
N ARG A 78 0.56 16.08 12.99
CA ARG A 78 0.91 16.95 11.87
C ARG A 78 1.65 16.23 10.75
N SER A 79 1.97 14.96 10.94
CA SER A 79 2.67 14.18 9.94
C SER A 79 1.72 13.72 8.84
N ARG A 80 2.22 13.66 7.60
CA ARG A 80 1.58 12.97 6.49
C ARG A 80 1.24 11.51 6.81
N TYR A 81 2.00 10.89 7.72
CA TYR A 81 1.86 9.47 8.08
C TYR A 81 1.02 9.25 9.33
N ASN A 82 0.28 10.27 9.78
CA ASN A 82 -0.73 10.15 10.83
C ASN A 82 -1.71 9.00 10.56
N GLN A 83 -2.26 8.44 11.63
CA GLN A 83 -3.17 7.29 11.60
C GLN A 83 -4.64 7.65 11.31
N SER A 84 -4.97 8.92 11.11
CA SER A 84 -6.30 9.38 10.73
C SER A 84 -6.71 8.89 9.34
N ASN A 85 -8.02 8.70 9.18
CA ASN A 85 -8.64 8.29 7.92
C ASN A 85 -8.24 9.21 6.76
N ASP A 86 -8.19 10.52 6.99
CA ASP A 86 -7.88 11.51 5.96
C ASP A 86 -6.42 11.41 5.50
N ALA A 87 -5.48 11.29 6.44
CA ALA A 87 -4.07 11.11 6.14
C ALA A 87 -3.84 9.82 5.34
N ILE A 88 -4.41 8.69 5.79
CA ILE A 88 -4.26 7.40 5.12
C ILE A 88 -4.90 7.43 3.73
N THR A 89 -6.09 8.01 3.59
CA THR A 89 -6.79 8.17 2.30
C THR A 89 -5.99 9.00 1.32
N ALA A 90 -5.40 10.11 1.77
CA ALA A 90 -4.54 10.96 0.94
C ALA A 90 -3.29 10.20 0.47
N ARG A 91 -2.61 9.46 1.36
CA ARG A 91 -1.47 8.60 0.97
C ARG A 91 -1.87 7.51 -0.01
N ALA A 92 -3.02 6.87 0.18
CA ALA A 92 -3.52 5.85 -0.72
C ALA A 92 -3.78 6.41 -2.13
N ARG A 93 -4.38 7.60 -2.21
CA ARG A 93 -4.56 8.34 -3.48
C ARG A 93 -3.23 8.64 -4.15
N ASP A 94 -2.28 9.21 -3.41
CA ASP A 94 -0.98 9.58 -3.97
C ASP A 94 -0.17 8.33 -4.37
N THR A 95 -0.34 7.20 -3.68
CA THR A 95 0.19 5.90 -4.08
C THR A 95 -0.39 5.46 -5.43
N ARG A 96 -1.72 5.51 -5.61
CA ARG A 96 -2.35 5.16 -6.91
C ARG A 96 -1.85 6.06 -8.05
N LEU A 97 -1.73 7.36 -7.79
CA LEU A 97 -1.19 8.31 -8.76
C LEU A 97 0.26 8.01 -9.12
N PHE A 98 1.09 7.66 -8.14
CA PHE A 98 2.47 7.26 -8.37
C PHE A 98 2.57 5.99 -9.20
N LEU A 99 1.78 4.95 -8.87
CA LEU A 99 1.70 3.70 -9.64
C LEU A 99 1.33 3.98 -11.10
N ARG A 100 0.33 4.86 -11.32
CA ARG A 100 -0.08 5.26 -12.67
C ARG A 100 1.03 5.96 -13.43
N ALA A 101 1.72 6.90 -12.77
CA ALA A 101 2.85 7.62 -13.38
C ALA A 101 3.99 6.66 -13.74
N LYS A 102 4.30 5.70 -12.87
CA LYS A 102 5.31 4.66 -13.14
C LYS A 102 4.93 3.74 -14.29
N LEU A 103 3.66 3.36 -14.39
CA LEU A 103 3.19 2.54 -15.49
C LEU A 103 3.32 3.29 -16.83
N ARG A 104 2.97 4.58 -16.85
CA ARG A 104 3.17 5.44 -18.03
C ARG A 104 4.64 5.58 -18.42
N GLU A 105 5.51 5.80 -17.43
CA GLU A 105 6.96 5.90 -17.64
C GLU A 105 7.50 4.62 -18.30
N LEU A 106 7.17 3.45 -17.75
CA LEU A 106 7.59 2.14 -18.30
C LEU A 106 7.11 1.93 -19.73
N VAL A 107 5.83 2.20 -19.99
CA VAL A 107 5.24 2.07 -21.34
C VAL A 107 5.88 3.07 -22.32
N SER A 108 6.13 4.31 -21.90
CA SER A 108 6.80 5.31 -22.74
C SER A 108 8.25 4.96 -23.07
N ASN A 109 8.89 4.14 -22.22
CA ASN A 109 10.22 3.60 -22.45
C ASN A 109 10.21 2.30 -23.28
N GLY A 110 9.06 1.91 -23.83
CA GLY A 110 8.92 0.77 -24.74
C GLY A 110 8.53 -0.56 -24.07
N ASP A 111 8.18 -0.56 -22.77
CA ASP A 111 7.68 -1.75 -22.07
C ASP A 111 6.14 -1.83 -22.20
N GLU A 112 5.65 -2.36 -23.32
CA GLU A 112 4.22 -2.37 -23.64
C GLU A 112 3.39 -3.25 -22.69
N ASP A 113 4.00 -4.27 -22.09
CA ASP A 113 3.40 -5.21 -21.14
C ASP A 113 3.87 -4.95 -19.69
N ALA A 114 4.11 -3.69 -19.34
CA ALA A 114 4.60 -3.32 -18.02
C ALA A 114 3.63 -3.69 -16.89
N GLU A 115 4.16 -4.37 -15.87
CA GLU A 115 3.45 -4.67 -14.62
C GLU A 115 4.17 -4.04 -13.42
N ILE A 116 3.41 -3.62 -12.41
CA ILE A 116 3.96 -3.10 -11.16
C ILE A 116 3.47 -3.96 -10.01
N VAL A 117 4.42 -4.48 -9.23
CA VAL A 117 4.12 -5.09 -7.93
C VAL A 117 4.34 -4.07 -6.82
N LEU A 118 3.37 -3.96 -5.90
CA LEU A 118 3.50 -3.24 -4.64
C LEU A 118 3.38 -4.20 -3.46
N VAL A 119 4.45 -4.32 -2.67
CA VAL A 119 4.45 -5.06 -1.39
C VAL A 119 4.14 -4.09 -0.25
N SER A 120 3.03 -4.31 0.46
CA SER A 120 2.50 -3.37 1.46
C SER A 120 1.80 -4.13 2.61
N HIS A 121 0.94 -3.44 3.37
CA HIS A 121 0.33 -3.90 4.62
C HIS A 121 -1.17 -3.98 4.47
N GLY A 122 -1.75 -4.98 5.12
CA GLY A 122 -3.18 -5.31 5.02
C GLY A 122 -4.12 -4.12 5.23
N GLY A 123 -4.02 -3.44 6.38
CA GLY A 123 -4.85 -2.28 6.69
C GLY A 123 -4.75 -1.17 5.64
N PHE A 124 -3.55 -0.90 5.12
CA PHE A 124 -3.33 0.12 4.08
C PHE A 124 -3.91 -0.29 2.72
N LEU A 125 -3.86 -1.58 2.37
CA LEU A 125 -4.36 -2.08 1.08
C LEU A 125 -5.86 -1.84 0.89
N HIS A 126 -6.66 -1.77 1.96
CA HIS A 126 -8.07 -1.37 1.86
C HIS A 126 -8.24 0.06 1.37
N TYR A 127 -7.49 1.01 1.93
CA TYR A 127 -7.51 2.40 1.48
C TYR A 127 -6.98 2.53 0.04
N LEU A 128 -5.95 1.75 -0.30
CA LEU A 128 -5.38 1.74 -1.64
C LEU A 128 -6.40 1.30 -2.69
N THR A 129 -7.19 0.27 -2.38
CA THR A 129 -8.05 -0.42 -3.34
C THR A 129 -9.53 -0.06 -3.23
N ASP A 130 -9.94 0.65 -2.18
CA ASP A 130 -11.33 0.91 -1.80
C ASP A 130 -12.19 -0.38 -1.74
N ASP A 131 -11.56 -1.48 -1.31
CA ASP A 131 -12.26 -2.76 -1.08
C ASP A 131 -12.33 -3.06 0.42
N TRP A 132 -13.47 -2.79 1.03
CA TRP A 132 -13.73 -3.03 2.44
C TRP A 132 -14.44 -4.36 2.70
N GLU A 133 -14.70 -5.15 1.64
CA GLU A 133 -15.25 -6.49 1.78
C GLU A 133 -14.32 -7.34 2.65
N ASP A 134 -14.87 -7.89 3.74
CA ASP A 134 -14.15 -8.74 4.70
C ASP A 134 -12.96 -8.07 5.41
N ALA A 135 -12.86 -6.73 5.39
CA ALA A 135 -11.73 -5.99 5.98
C ALA A 135 -11.53 -6.22 7.49
N TYR A 136 -12.49 -6.83 8.19
CA TYR A 136 -12.40 -7.21 9.60
C TYR A 136 -11.95 -8.66 9.82
N ARG A 137 -11.74 -9.47 8.76
CA ARG A 137 -11.16 -10.82 8.91
C ARG A 137 -9.66 -10.72 9.16
N ASN A 138 -9.01 -11.81 9.58
CA ASN A 138 -7.55 -11.91 9.80
C ASN A 138 -6.99 -10.62 10.45
N PRO A 139 -7.13 -10.46 11.77
CA PRO A 139 -7.10 -9.18 12.49
C PRO A 139 -6.91 -7.91 11.63
N GLY A 140 -8.01 -7.25 11.28
CA GLY A 140 -7.96 -5.92 10.68
C GLY A 140 -7.60 -5.83 9.19
N THR A 141 -7.71 -6.89 8.40
CA THR A 141 -7.34 -6.79 6.97
C THR A 141 -8.09 -7.71 5.99
N GLY A 142 -8.47 -8.93 6.36
CA GLY A 142 -9.01 -9.87 5.37
C GLY A 142 -8.07 -10.19 4.19
N TRP A 143 -6.80 -9.80 4.29
CA TRP A 143 -5.69 -10.32 3.51
C TRP A 143 -4.96 -11.41 4.31
N TYR A 144 -4.43 -12.42 3.63
CA TYR A 144 -3.47 -13.35 4.21
C TYR A 144 -2.04 -12.83 4.02
N ASN A 145 -1.11 -13.27 4.88
CA ASN A 145 0.31 -12.98 4.70
C ASN A 145 0.78 -13.52 3.34
N CYS A 146 1.46 -12.67 2.58
CA CYS A 146 1.93 -12.96 1.22
C CYS A 146 0.81 -13.31 0.22
N GLU A 147 -0.45 -12.96 0.49
CA GLU A 147 -1.52 -13.05 -0.50
C GLU A 147 -1.25 -12.11 -1.68
N THR A 148 -1.51 -12.59 -2.90
CA THR A 148 -1.42 -11.78 -4.12
C THR A 148 -2.80 -11.52 -4.68
N ARG A 149 -3.08 -10.26 -4.97
CA ARG A 149 -4.26 -9.83 -5.72
C ARG A 149 -3.84 -8.98 -6.91
N ALA A 150 -4.54 -9.11 -8.02
CA ALA A 150 -4.25 -8.40 -9.27
C ALA A 150 -5.30 -7.33 -9.50
N TYR A 151 -4.86 -6.15 -9.93
CA TYR A 151 -5.70 -4.98 -10.15
C TYR A 151 -5.39 -4.33 -11.48
N VAL A 152 -6.40 -3.67 -12.04
CA VAL A 152 -6.28 -2.76 -13.18
C VAL A 152 -6.78 -1.37 -12.78
N PHE A 153 -6.34 -0.32 -13.47
CA PHE A 153 -6.94 0.99 -13.29
C PHE A 153 -8.39 0.98 -13.80
N GLU A 154 -9.30 1.58 -13.03
CA GLU A 154 -10.72 1.69 -13.37
C GLU A 154 -10.92 2.45 -14.69
N SER A 155 -10.15 3.52 -14.87
CA SER A 155 -10.05 4.26 -16.13
C SER A 155 -8.73 3.94 -16.83
N ASP A 156 -8.66 4.11 -18.15
CA ASP A 156 -7.39 3.98 -18.90
C ASP A 156 -6.29 4.77 -18.19
N PHE A 157 -5.22 4.07 -17.81
CA PHE A 157 -4.11 4.65 -17.08
C PHE A 157 -3.43 5.78 -17.87
N ARG A 158 -3.59 5.87 -19.19
CA ARG A 158 -3.09 6.97 -20.03
C ARG A 158 -3.94 8.24 -19.92
N SER A 159 -5.19 8.14 -19.46
CA SER A 159 -6.09 9.27 -19.27
C SER A 159 -5.88 9.99 -17.93
N ASN A 160 -6.03 11.31 -17.93
CA ASN A 160 -6.01 12.14 -16.72
C ASN A 160 -7.42 12.50 -16.20
N HIS A 161 -8.49 11.92 -16.78
CA HIS A 161 -9.85 12.22 -16.34
C HIS A 161 -10.14 11.73 -14.92
N ASP A 162 -9.64 10.54 -14.58
CA ASP A 162 -9.69 10.05 -13.21
C ASP A 162 -8.56 10.68 -12.39
N LYS A 163 -8.90 11.63 -11.52
CA LYS A 163 -7.94 12.30 -10.63
C LYS A 163 -7.55 11.47 -9.41
N GLU A 164 -8.25 10.36 -9.16
CA GLU A 164 -8.06 9.48 -8.02
C GLU A 164 -7.31 8.20 -8.36
N ALA A 165 -7.25 7.87 -9.66
CA ALA A 165 -6.58 6.70 -10.22
C ALA A 165 -7.05 5.38 -9.61
N TRP A 166 -8.37 5.24 -9.43
CA TRP A 166 -8.98 4.09 -8.75
C TRP A 166 -8.61 2.77 -9.41
N LEU A 167 -8.60 1.72 -8.59
CA LEU A 167 -8.23 0.36 -8.98
C LEU A 167 -9.45 -0.54 -8.90
N ILE A 168 -9.54 -1.50 -9.82
CA ILE A 168 -10.52 -2.58 -9.78
C ILE A 168 -9.77 -3.90 -9.76
N GLU A 169 -10.10 -4.77 -8.80
CA GLU A 169 -9.54 -6.11 -8.72
C GLU A 169 -9.98 -6.93 -9.94
N ALA A 170 -9.02 -7.56 -10.61
CA ALA A 170 -9.27 -8.42 -11.76
C ALA A 170 -10.17 -9.62 -11.38
N ARG A 171 -11.02 -10.05 -12.31
CA ARG A 171 -12.01 -11.11 -12.06
C ARG A 171 -11.33 -12.42 -11.63
N GLU A 172 -10.22 -12.77 -12.25
CA GLU A 172 -9.43 -13.97 -11.95
C GLU A 172 -8.84 -13.91 -10.54
N SER A 173 -8.40 -12.72 -10.10
CA SER A 173 -7.94 -12.50 -8.73
C SER A 173 -9.04 -12.74 -7.71
N ARG A 174 -10.23 -12.18 -7.96
CA ARG A 174 -11.41 -12.38 -7.10
C ARG A 174 -11.81 -13.85 -7.01
N LEU A 175 -11.84 -14.55 -8.14
CA LEU A 175 -12.16 -15.98 -8.18
C LEU A 175 -11.17 -16.82 -7.36
N ARG A 176 -9.85 -16.53 -7.44
CA ARG A 176 -8.83 -17.25 -6.65
C ARG A 176 -9.05 -17.14 -5.14
N ARG A 177 -9.58 -16.02 -4.65
CA ARG A 177 -9.93 -15.84 -3.24
C ARG A 177 -11.38 -16.17 -2.89
N GLY A 178 -12.08 -16.90 -3.77
CA GLY A 178 -13.43 -17.41 -3.52
C GLY A 178 -14.56 -16.40 -3.73
N LYS A 179 -14.32 -15.28 -4.43
CA LYS A 179 -15.32 -14.24 -4.72
C LYS A 179 -15.81 -14.38 -6.17
N GLY A 180 -17.03 -14.92 -6.32
CA GLY A 180 -17.68 -15.13 -7.63
C GLY A 180 -18.36 -13.89 -8.22
N HIS A 181 -18.35 -12.76 -7.52
CA HIS A 181 -19.00 -11.50 -7.91
C HIS A 181 -17.97 -10.37 -8.09
N PRO A 182 -18.28 -9.32 -8.88
CA PRO A 182 -17.41 -8.14 -8.97
C PRO A 182 -17.27 -7.43 -7.61
N MET A 183 -16.33 -6.49 -7.51
CA MET A 183 -16.22 -5.59 -6.36
C MET A 183 -17.55 -4.86 -6.11
N TYR A 184 -17.84 -4.58 -4.84
CA TYR A 184 -18.99 -3.76 -4.47
C TYR A 184 -18.82 -2.33 -5.01
N ARG A 185 -19.95 -1.68 -5.33
CA ARG A 185 -19.95 -0.30 -5.81
C ARG A 185 -19.58 0.65 -4.68
N LYS A 186 -19.07 1.84 -5.00
CA LYS A 186 -18.66 2.88 -4.02
C LYS A 186 -19.69 3.13 -2.92
N LYS A 187 -20.99 3.22 -3.27
CA LYS A 187 -22.08 3.42 -2.29
C LYS A 187 -22.18 2.31 -1.23
N ASP A 188 -21.81 1.08 -1.60
CA ASP A 188 -21.87 -0.09 -0.73
C ASP A 188 -20.55 -0.24 0.04
N GLN A 189 -19.42 0.16 -0.57
CA GLN A 189 -18.12 0.25 0.10
C GLN A 189 -18.15 1.20 1.30
N VAL A 190 -18.89 2.32 1.25
CA VAL A 190 -19.06 3.22 2.41
C VAL A 190 -19.67 2.48 3.62
N LYS A 191 -20.66 1.62 3.39
CA LYS A 191 -21.28 0.84 4.48
C LYS A 191 -20.33 -0.23 5.02
N LEU A 192 -19.57 -0.86 4.12
CA LEU A 192 -18.56 -1.86 4.49
C LEU A 192 -17.41 -1.21 5.28
N PHE A 193 -17.00 0.01 4.92
CA PHE A 193 -16.01 0.79 5.66
C PHE A 193 -16.49 1.05 7.09
N THR A 194 -17.69 1.60 7.29
CA THR A 194 -18.22 1.85 8.63
C THR A 194 -18.26 0.56 9.47
N ALA A 195 -18.76 -0.53 8.89
CA ALA A 195 -18.79 -1.83 9.57
C ALA A 195 -17.37 -2.38 9.86
N ALA A 196 -16.40 -2.11 9.00
CA ALA A 196 -15.01 -2.50 9.22
C ALA A 196 -14.40 -1.72 10.39
N MET A 197 -14.61 -0.41 10.46
CA MET A 197 -14.10 0.43 11.56
C MET A 197 -14.64 -0.02 12.92
N GLU A 198 -15.96 -0.23 13.04
CA GLU A 198 -16.57 -0.75 14.27
C GLU A 198 -15.98 -2.11 14.69
N ARG A 199 -15.77 -3.02 13.73
CA ARG A 199 -15.22 -4.35 13.99
C ARG A 199 -13.73 -4.33 14.30
N TRP A 200 -12.97 -3.41 13.71
CA TRP A 200 -11.57 -3.19 14.05
C TRP A 200 -11.42 -2.79 15.51
N GLN A 201 -12.23 -1.83 15.99
CA GLN A 201 -12.26 -1.47 17.40
C GLN A 201 -12.67 -2.64 18.30
N GLY A 202 -13.66 -3.44 17.88
CA GLY A 202 -14.04 -4.67 18.59
C GLY A 202 -12.91 -5.71 18.70
N GLN A 203 -11.86 -5.60 17.86
CA GLN A 203 -10.65 -6.43 17.90
C GLN A 203 -9.49 -5.75 18.66
N GLY A 204 -9.70 -4.56 19.21
CA GLY A 204 -8.66 -3.75 19.85
C GLY A 204 -7.75 -3.01 18.86
N LEU A 205 -8.17 -2.86 17.61
CA LEU A 205 -7.46 -2.08 16.60
C LEU A 205 -7.96 -0.63 16.58
N GLN A 206 -7.18 0.24 15.95
CA GLN A 206 -7.46 1.66 15.81
C GLN A 206 -8.78 1.98 15.10
N ARG A 207 -9.32 3.18 15.38
CA ARG A 207 -10.43 3.82 14.67
C ARG A 207 -9.93 5.05 13.90
N PRO A 208 -9.31 4.89 12.70
CA PRO A 208 -8.82 6.00 11.89
C PRO A 208 -9.89 7.07 11.62
N ASP A 209 -11.16 6.67 11.56
CA ASP A 209 -12.33 7.52 11.35
C ASP A 209 -12.72 8.37 12.58
N GLU A 210 -12.19 8.05 13.76
CA GLU A 210 -12.43 8.76 15.02
C GLU A 210 -11.17 9.45 15.57
N VAL A 211 -10.05 9.45 14.82
CA VAL A 211 -8.81 10.14 15.23
C VAL A 211 -9.04 11.64 15.22
N ASP A 212 -9.04 12.24 16.40
CA ASP A 212 -9.17 13.68 16.59
C ASP A 212 -7.79 14.36 16.46
N LEU A 213 -7.60 15.12 15.39
CA LEU A 213 -6.36 15.82 15.08
C LEU A 213 -6.12 17.03 16.00
N GLU A 214 -7.14 17.54 16.71
CA GLU A 214 -7.00 18.68 17.62
C GLU A 214 -6.45 18.26 18.99
N LEU A 215 -6.75 17.03 19.44
CA LEU A 215 -6.28 16.49 20.72
C LEU A 215 -4.83 15.96 20.68
N GLU A 216 -4.31 15.60 19.49
CA GLU A 216 -2.91 15.14 19.33
C GLU A 216 -1.91 16.31 19.09
N ALA A 217 -2.37 17.57 19.15
CA ALA A 217 -1.56 18.75 18.82
C ALA A 217 -0.79 19.40 19.99
N GLU A 218 -0.93 18.87 21.22
CA GLU A 218 -0.19 19.25 22.43
C GLU A 218 1.09 18.42 22.61
#